data_AF-A0A1M7QS92-F1
#
_entry.id   AF-A0A1M7QS92-F1
#
_cell.length_a   1.000
_cell.length_b   1.000
_cell.length_c   1.000
_cell.angle_alpha   90.00
_cell.angle_beta   90.00
_cell.angle_gamma   90.00
#
_symmetry.space_group_name_H-M   'P 1'
#
loop_
_entity.id
_entity.type
_entity.pdbx_description
1 polymer ?
#
loop_
_entity_poly.entity_id
_entity_poly.type
_entity_poly.pdbx_seq_one_letter_code
_entity_poly.pdbx_strand_id
1 'polypeptide(L)'
;MARITATIRPVHDDAEQTVCTHPVTSTGKPRDPESGCTGRAAYTATCSVGDWTVTRPTRAELEYLRDIHFGTHLAKPTTRT
;
A
#
# COMPACT_ATOMS: atom_id res chain seq x y z
N MET A 1 -16.17 4.30 17.69
CA MET A 1 -15.91 3.63 16.41
C MET A 1 -14.47 3.91 16.01
N ALA A 2 -13.59 2.90 16.00
CA ALA A 2 -12.28 3.06 15.40
C ALA A 2 -12.48 3.32 13.89
N ARG A 3 -11.85 4.36 13.34
CA ARG A 3 -11.94 4.64 11.91
C ARG A 3 -11.17 3.55 11.17
N ILE A 4 -11.83 2.85 10.26
CA ILE A 4 -11.15 1.93 9.34
C ILE A 4 -10.26 2.77 8.44
N THR A 5 -8.96 2.51 8.50
CA THR A 5 -7.96 3.11 7.63
C THR A 5 -7.27 2.05 6.80
N ALA A 6 -6.77 2.45 5.64
CA ALA A 6 -5.85 1.66 4.85
C ALA A 6 -4.66 2.55 4.48
N THR A 7 -3.45 2.05 4.70
CA THR A 7 -2.23 2.80 4.46
C THR A 7 -1.56 2.30 3.20
N ILE A 8 -1.10 3.21 2.33
CA ILE A 8 -0.32 2.87 1.13
C ILE A 8 1.11 3.36 1.34
N ARG A 9 2.05 2.43 1.37
CA ARG A 9 3.48 2.69 1.62
C ARG A 9 4.32 2.32 0.39
N PRO A 10 5.31 3.12 0.00
CA PRO A 10 6.29 2.71 -1.00
C PRO A 10 7.17 1.56 -0.45
N VAL A 11 7.53 0.60 -1.29
CA VAL A 11 8.35 -0.56 -0.91
C VAL A 11 9.48 -0.83 -1.90
N HIS A 12 10.52 -1.48 -1.41
CA HIS A 12 11.67 -1.97 -2.19
C HIS A 12 11.33 -3.29 -2.91
N ASP A 13 12.19 -3.68 -3.87
CA ASP A 13 12.14 -4.99 -4.57
C ASP A 13 12.95 -6.04 -3.82
N ASP A 14 12.67 -6.22 -2.54
CA ASP A 14 13.24 -7.29 -1.73
C ASP A 14 12.15 -8.29 -1.34
N ALA A 15 12.56 -9.47 -0.89
CA ALA A 15 11.65 -10.56 -0.54
C ALA A 15 10.66 -10.19 0.57
N GLU A 16 11.02 -9.25 1.44
CA GLU A 16 10.21 -8.80 2.58
C GLU A 16 9.39 -7.54 2.25
N GLN A 17 9.54 -7.00 1.03
CA GLN A 17 8.93 -5.75 0.57
C GLN A 17 9.11 -4.63 1.60
N THR A 18 10.35 -4.41 2.04
CA THR A 18 10.64 -3.42 3.07
C THR A 18 10.20 -2.01 2.66
N VAL A 19 9.73 -1.22 3.62
CA VAL A 19 9.21 0.13 3.36
C VAL A 19 10.35 1.07 2.96
N CYS A 20 10.23 1.68 1.79
CA CYS A 20 11.19 2.67 1.31
C CYS A 20 10.92 4.04 1.92
N THR A 21 11.79 4.50 2.83
CA THR A 21 11.66 5.80 3.52
C THR A 21 12.46 6.93 2.84
N HIS A 22 13.24 6.60 1.82
CA HIS A 22 14.19 7.53 1.20
C HIS A 22 13.54 8.47 0.17
N PRO A 23 14.08 9.68 -0.02
CA PRO A 23 13.68 10.54 -1.12
C PRO A 23 14.00 9.90 -2.48
N VAL A 24 12.95 9.68 -3.28
CA VAL A 24 13.05 9.10 -4.63
C VAL A 24 12.54 10.06 -5.69
N THR A 25 12.94 9.83 -6.94
CA THR A 25 12.39 10.50 -8.12
C THR A 25 10.99 9.97 -8.44
N SER A 26 10.31 10.58 -9.42
CA SER A 26 9.03 10.08 -9.92
C SER A 26 9.14 8.64 -10.43
N THR A 27 10.28 8.27 -11.02
CA THR A 27 10.57 6.92 -11.52
C THR A 27 10.96 5.92 -10.43
N GLY A 28 11.03 6.33 -9.16
CA GLY A 28 11.33 5.46 -8.03
C GLY A 28 12.82 5.29 -7.73
N LYS A 29 13.71 5.86 -8.55
CA LYS A 29 15.16 5.85 -8.27
C LYS A 29 15.50 6.74 -7.06
N PRO A 30 16.51 6.41 -6.24
CA PRO A 30 17.00 7.32 -5.20
C PRO A 30 17.38 8.67 -5.79
N ARG A 31 17.04 9.76 -5.10
CA ARG A 31 17.51 11.11 -5.50
C ARG A 31 18.99 11.28 -5.21
N ASP A 32 19.43 10.70 -4.09
CA ASP A 32 20.84 10.64 -3.70
C ASP A 32 21.38 9.23 -3.97
N PRO A 33 22.34 9.06 -4.89
CA PRO A 33 22.92 7.76 -5.21
C PRO A 33 23.78 7.18 -4.08
N GLU A 34 24.28 8.01 -3.14
CA GLU A 34 25.10 7.55 -2.02
C GLU A 34 24.27 7.18 -0.77
N SER A 35 22.94 7.31 -0.85
CA SER A 35 22.02 7.02 0.27
C SER A 35 21.96 5.54 0.68
N GLY A 36 22.55 4.63 -0.09
CA GLY A 36 22.44 3.17 0.12
C GLY A 36 21.06 2.59 -0.19
N CYS A 37 20.13 3.41 -0.68
CA CYS A 37 18.78 3.02 -1.08
C CYS A 37 18.80 2.35 -2.45
N THR A 38 18.11 1.21 -2.60
CA THR A 38 17.93 0.54 -3.90
C THR A 38 16.86 1.19 -4.77
N GLY A 39 16.06 2.09 -4.19
CA GLY A 39 14.92 2.75 -4.83
C GLY A 39 13.58 2.07 -4.52
N ARG A 40 12.49 2.79 -4.79
CA ARG A 40 11.13 2.27 -4.69
C ARG A 40 10.79 1.48 -5.94
N ALA A 41 10.36 0.24 -5.76
CA ALA A 41 9.93 -0.64 -6.86
C ALA A 41 8.40 -0.75 -6.96
N ALA A 42 7.71 -0.67 -5.83
CA ALA A 42 6.26 -0.82 -5.77
C ALA A 42 5.66 -0.01 -4.61
N TYR A 43 4.38 -0.24 -4.38
CA TYR A 43 3.65 0.22 -3.22
C TYR A 43 2.89 -0.95 -2.62
N THR A 44 2.67 -0.91 -1.31
CA THR A 44 1.85 -1.88 -0.58
C THR A 44 0.75 -1.16 0.17
N ALA A 45 -0.48 -1.61 -0.02
CA ALA A 45 -1.66 -1.19 0.73
C ALA A 45 -1.95 -2.21 1.84
N THR A 46 -2.18 -1.74 3.06
CA THR A 46 -2.62 -2.57 4.20
C THR A 46 -3.86 -1.98 4.84
N CYS A 47 -4.82 -2.83 5.19
CA CYS A 47 -5.99 -2.42 5.97
C CYS A 47 -5.69 -2.51 7.47
N SER A 48 -6.22 -1.57 8.25
CA SER A 48 -6.21 -1.63 9.73
C SER A 48 -7.13 -2.71 10.30
N VAL A 49 -8.01 -3.28 9.47
CA VAL A 49 -8.96 -4.33 9.84
C VAL A 49 -8.79 -5.52 8.93
N GLY A 50 -8.54 -6.68 9.52
CA GLY A 50 -8.27 -7.92 8.80
C GLY A 50 -6.82 -8.04 8.32
N ASP A 51 -6.60 -8.96 7.40
CA ASP A 51 -5.30 -9.34 6.83
C ASP A 51 -5.10 -8.83 5.39
N TRP A 52 -6.01 -7.98 4.90
CA TRP A 52 -5.93 -7.46 3.54
C TRP A 52 -4.65 -6.65 3.33
N THR A 53 -3.78 -7.20 2.49
CA THR A 53 -2.51 -6.61 2.07
C THR A 53 -2.34 -6.84 0.57
N VAL A 54 -2.08 -5.78 -0.20
CA VAL A 54 -1.89 -5.87 -1.65
C VAL A 54 -0.72 -4.99 -2.08
N THR A 55 0.18 -5.56 -2.88
CA THR A 55 1.32 -4.85 -3.47
C THR A 55 1.12 -4.65 -4.96
N ARG A 56 1.34 -3.44 -5.48
CA ARG A 56 1.25 -3.09 -6.91
C ARG A 56 2.33 -2.08 -7.33
N PRO A 57 2.71 -2.06 -8.62
CA PRO A 57 3.75 -1.14 -9.11
C PRO A 57 3.36 0.33 -8.99
N THR A 58 2.06 0.66 -9.08
CA THR A 58 1.57 2.04 -9.05
C THR A 58 0.70 2.32 -7.85
N ARG A 59 0.81 3.56 -7.33
CA ARG A 59 -0.03 4.03 -6.23
C ARG A 59 -1.51 4.13 -6.63
N ALA A 60 -1.78 4.59 -7.85
CA ALA A 60 -3.14 4.77 -8.35
C ALA A 60 -3.94 3.45 -8.38
N GLU A 61 -3.29 2.34 -8.77
CA GLU A 61 -3.91 1.01 -8.74
C GLU A 61 -4.30 0.59 -7.31
N LEU A 62 -3.45 0.89 -6.32
CA LEU A 62 -3.77 0.61 -4.92
C LEU A 62 -4.86 1.52 -4.36
N GLU A 63 -4.92 2.78 -4.77
CA GLU A 63 -5.99 3.68 -4.37
C GLU A 63 -7.35 3.15 -4.85
N TYR A 64 -7.41 2.68 -6.10
CA TYR A 64 -8.59 2.00 -6.64
C TYR A 64 -8.95 0.72 -5.86
N LEU A 65 -7.98 -0.17 -5.62
CA LEU A 65 -8.22 -1.42 -4.89
C LEU A 65 -8.60 -1.19 -3.42
N ARG A 66 -8.02 -0.16 -2.78
CA ARG A 66 -8.39 0.28 -1.43
C ARG A 66 -9.85 0.69 -1.39
N ASP A 67 -10.31 1.49 -2.35
CA ASP A 67 -11.67 2.01 -2.35
C ASP A 67 -12.70 0.87 -2.56
N ILE A 68 -12.38 -0.11 -3.41
CA ILE A 68 -13.16 -1.35 -3.54
C ILE A 68 -13.18 -2.12 -2.21
N HIS A 69 -12.02 -2.32 -1.58
CA HIS A 69 -11.92 -3.02 -0.30
C HIS A 69 -12.70 -2.30 0.81
N PHE A 70 -12.70 -0.97 0.85
CA PHE A 70 -13.53 -0.21 1.78
C PHE A 70 -15.03 -0.47 1.58
N GLY A 71 -15.48 -0.70 0.35
CA GLY A 71 -16.85 -1.15 0.08
C GLY A 71 -17.22 -2.43 0.84
N THR A 72 -16.27 -3.36 1.06
CA THR A 72 -16.55 -4.60 1.79
C THR A 72 -16.74 -4.38 3.30
N HIS A 73 -16.16 -3.32 3.86
CA HIS A 73 -16.38 -2.94 5.27
C HIS A 73 -17.72 -2.21 5.47
N LEU A 74 -18.22 -1.54 4.43
CA LEU A 74 -19.50 -0.84 4.46
C LEU A 74 -20.69 -1.78 4.25
N ALA A 75 -20.47 -2.93 3.62
CA ALA A 75 -21.48 -3.96 3.48
C ALA A 75 -21.88 -4.50 4.86
N LYS A 76 -23.06 -4.11 5.34
CA LYS A 76 -23.68 -4.76 6.51
C LYS A 76 -23.82 -6.25 6.20
N PRO A 77 -23.57 -7.16 7.17
CA PRO A 77 -23.88 -8.57 6.95
C PRO A 77 -25.38 -8.69 6.69
N THR A 78 -25.74 -9.08 5.46
CA THR A 78 -27.12 -9.41 5.11
C THR A 78 -27.52 -10.62 5.94
N THR A 79 -28.25 -10.37 7.03
CA THR A 79 -28.91 -11.43 7.79
C THR A 79 -29.99 -12.02 6.87
N ARG A 80 -29.74 -13.19 6.31
CA ARG A 80 -30.76 -13.98 5.61
C ARG A 80 -31.60 -14.66 6.70
N THR A 81 -32.78 -14.12 6.95
CA THR A 81 -33.83 -14.72 7.79
C THR A 81 -34.43 -15.94 7.10
#